data_AF-A0A3D1SP04-F1
#
_entry.id   AF-A0A3D1SP04-F1
#
_cell.length_a   1.000
_cell.length_b   1.000
_cell.length_c   1.000
_cell.angle_alpha   90.00
_cell.angle_beta   90.00
_cell.angle_gamma   90.00
#
_symmetry.space_group_name_H-M   'P 1'
#
loop_
_entity.id
_entity.type
_entity.pdbx_description
1 polymer ?
#
loop_
_entity_poly.entity_id
_entity_poly.type
_entity_poly.pdbx_seq_one_letter_code
_entity_poly.pdbx_strand_id
1 'polypeptide(L)'
;MSASHLDLRQAMAVDQQAVINGPLYRFASRLCTDHPSALHPGYGPYVLDCPWFDLVAANNLPDDNGWVKGADGVRAKVGQHLEFEYSTTTSFKSWRLDVETLLQRDFRQIGIKLDIQNYPNGIFFGSFLPQRKASPPTGAVAGRYDIAKVEEDLSYDPDDSWLFACNQSPSAVNSLGGGNLTFYFNPALDKLFAQEQATGEPGMR
;
A
#
# COMPACT_ATOMS: atom_id res chain seq x y z
N MET A 1 -19.94 -3.68 3.93
CA MET A 1 -19.60 -3.74 5.38
C MET A 1 -18.30 -2.98 5.55
N SER A 2 -18.27 -2.03 6.47
CA SER A 2 -17.25 -0.98 6.56
C SER A 2 -15.85 -1.54 6.82
N ALA A 3 -14.95 -1.37 5.87
CA ALA A 3 -13.51 -1.63 5.99
C ALA A 3 -12.76 -0.50 6.76
N SER A 4 -13.42 0.23 7.66
CA SER A 4 -12.94 1.57 8.04
C SER A 4 -11.96 1.65 9.21
N HIS A 5 -11.63 0.56 9.92
CA HIS A 5 -10.75 0.65 11.11
C HIS A 5 -9.69 -0.45 11.27
N LEU A 6 -9.66 -1.45 10.39
CA LEU A 6 -8.66 -2.52 10.48
C LEU A 6 -7.34 -2.08 9.83
N ASP A 7 -7.41 -1.56 8.61
CA ASP A 7 -6.26 -1.17 7.81
C ASP A 7 -5.52 0.05 8.41
N LEU A 8 -6.27 1.03 8.94
CA LEU A 8 -5.71 2.20 9.64
C LEU A 8 -4.91 1.82 10.90
N ARG A 9 -5.31 0.77 11.61
CA ARG A 9 -4.62 0.31 12.83
C ARG A 9 -3.44 -0.62 12.51
N GLN A 10 -3.47 -1.35 11.39
CA GLN A 10 -2.29 -2.06 10.88
C GLN A 10 -1.19 -1.08 10.46
N ALA A 11 -1.56 0.06 9.86
CA ALA A 11 -0.61 1.11 9.52
C ALA A 11 0.10 1.73 10.74
N MET A 12 -0.47 1.63 11.95
CA MET A 12 0.20 2.05 13.20
C MET A 12 1.40 1.17 13.58
N ALA A 13 1.55 -0.01 12.96
CA ALA A 13 2.74 -0.87 13.13
C ALA A 13 3.97 -0.36 12.37
N VAL A 14 3.78 0.60 11.45
CA VAL A 14 4.86 1.14 10.63
C VAL A 14 5.51 2.34 11.32
N ASP A 15 6.73 2.17 11.83
CA ASP A 15 7.53 3.30 12.33
C ASP A 15 8.13 4.09 11.14
N GLN A 16 7.30 4.97 10.58
CA GLN A 16 7.70 5.84 9.47
C GLN A 16 8.93 6.70 9.81
N GLN A 17 9.10 7.09 11.09
CA GLN A 17 10.24 7.90 11.50
C GLN A 17 11.53 7.07 11.55
N ALA A 18 11.46 5.81 11.97
CA ALA A 18 12.59 4.89 11.87
C ALA A 18 12.95 4.57 10.42
N VAL A 19 11.96 4.40 9.54
CA VAL A 19 12.18 4.27 8.07
C VAL A 19 12.92 5.49 7.54
N ILE A 20 12.44 6.70 7.86
CA ILE A 20 13.05 7.96 7.43
C ILE A 20 14.49 8.08 7.96
N ASN A 21 14.70 7.82 9.25
CA ASN A 21 15.99 8.02 9.90
C ASN A 21 17.05 6.97 9.52
N GLY A 22 16.62 5.73 9.25
CA GLY A 22 17.49 4.61 8.92
C GLY A 22 17.61 4.41 7.41
N PRO A 23 16.81 3.51 6.81
CA PRO A 23 16.90 3.18 5.38
C PRO A 23 16.90 4.37 4.41
N LEU A 24 16.17 5.45 4.73
CA LEU A 24 16.09 6.64 3.88
C LEU A 24 17.09 7.75 4.24
N TYR A 25 17.99 7.51 5.21
CA TYR A 25 19.08 8.41 5.58
C TYR A 25 18.66 9.85 5.86
N ARG A 26 17.43 10.06 6.36
CA ARG A 26 16.80 11.37 6.61
C ARG A 26 16.54 12.21 5.35
N PHE A 27 16.57 11.62 4.16
CA PHE A 27 16.26 12.27 2.88
C PHE A 27 14.81 12.05 2.43
N ALA A 28 13.89 11.92 3.38
CA ALA A 28 12.47 11.77 3.11
C ALA A 28 11.64 12.48 4.19
N SER A 29 10.42 12.86 3.83
CA SER A 29 9.41 13.36 4.73
C SER A 29 8.25 12.38 4.82
N ARG A 30 7.54 12.39 5.95
CA ARG A 30 6.28 11.65 6.09
C ARG A 30 5.28 12.16 5.07
N LEU A 31 4.60 11.22 4.40
CA LEU A 31 3.53 11.50 3.45
C LEU A 31 2.28 10.71 3.88
N CYS A 32 1.13 11.37 3.82
CA CYS A 32 -0.17 10.88 4.32
C CYS A 32 -1.29 11.00 3.29
N THR A 33 -0.93 11.45 2.11
CA THR A 33 -1.74 11.72 0.92
C THR A 33 -1.05 11.04 -0.25
N ASP A 34 -1.73 10.88 -1.37
CA ASP A 34 -1.11 10.53 -2.66
C ASP A 34 -0.14 11.62 -3.14
N HIS A 35 -0.50 12.90 -2.97
CA HIS A 35 0.31 14.04 -3.40
C HIS A 35 1.12 14.66 -2.25
N PRO A 36 2.44 14.88 -2.37
CA PRO A 36 3.21 15.64 -1.39
C PRO A 36 2.93 17.14 -1.50
N SER A 37 3.22 17.88 -0.42
CA SER A 37 3.06 19.34 -0.37
C SER A 37 3.95 20.14 -1.35
N ALA A 38 4.79 19.45 -2.13
CA ALA A 38 5.55 20.07 -3.21
C ALA A 38 4.73 20.16 -4.52
N LEU A 39 3.61 19.43 -4.64
CA LEU A 39 2.78 19.40 -5.84
C LEU A 39 1.57 20.31 -5.66
N HIS A 40 1.52 21.37 -6.46
CA HIS A 40 0.45 22.35 -6.49
C HIS A 40 0.14 22.73 -7.95
N PRO A 41 -1.12 22.61 -8.42
CA PRO A 41 -2.30 22.06 -7.73
C PRO A 41 -2.16 20.55 -7.44
N GLY A 42 -3.07 19.96 -6.65
CA GLY A 42 -3.07 18.52 -6.30
C GLY A 42 -2.92 18.23 -4.80
N TYR A 43 -2.00 18.91 -4.11
CA TYR A 43 -1.96 18.82 -2.66
C TYR A 43 -3.10 19.61 -2.01
N GLY A 44 -4.07 18.90 -1.42
CA GLY A 44 -5.10 19.48 -0.57
C GLY A 44 -4.60 19.69 0.87
N PRO A 45 -4.83 20.86 1.51
CA PRO A 45 -4.41 21.12 2.89
C PRO A 45 -5.31 20.42 3.94
N TYR A 46 -5.82 19.24 3.61
CA TYR A 46 -6.65 18.46 4.53
C TYR A 46 -5.76 17.90 5.64
N VAL A 47 -6.15 18.14 6.89
CA VAL A 47 -5.56 17.42 8.02
C VAL A 47 -6.09 15.99 7.95
N LEU A 48 -5.36 15.12 7.25
CA LEU A 48 -5.64 13.70 7.29
C LEU A 48 -5.04 13.13 8.57
N ASP A 49 -5.86 12.42 9.34
CA ASP A 49 -5.45 11.67 10.53
C ASP A 49 -4.62 10.46 10.09
N CYS A 50 -3.36 10.74 9.83
CA CYS A 50 -2.38 9.76 9.45
C CYS A 50 -1.96 9.00 10.71
N PRO A 51 -2.09 7.66 10.75
CA PRO A 51 -1.84 6.88 11.94
C PRO A 51 -0.41 7.09 12.43
N TRP A 52 -0.26 7.53 13.67
CA TRP A 52 1.04 7.59 14.33
C TRP A 52 1.50 6.17 14.66
N PHE A 53 2.81 5.97 14.70
CA PHE A 53 3.38 4.73 15.18
C PHE A 53 2.97 4.49 16.63
N ASP A 54 2.23 3.42 16.84
CA ASP A 54 1.82 2.95 18.17
C ASP A 54 1.76 1.42 18.12
N LEU A 55 2.88 0.81 18.47
CA LEU A 55 3.03 -0.63 18.43
C LEU A 55 2.07 -1.34 19.40
N VAL A 56 1.71 -0.70 20.52
CA VAL A 56 0.78 -1.27 21.50
C VAL A 56 -0.63 -1.29 20.92
N ALA A 57 -1.10 -0.17 20.38
CA ALA A 57 -2.40 -0.10 19.71
C ALA A 57 -2.47 -1.05 18.49
N ALA A 58 -1.39 -1.12 17.70
CA ALA A 58 -1.29 -2.04 16.57
C ALA A 58 -1.35 -3.51 17.02
N ASN A 59 -0.73 -3.85 18.16
CA ASN A 59 -0.76 -5.21 18.69
C ASN A 59 -2.13 -5.61 19.26
N ASN A 60 -2.89 -4.66 19.83
CA ASN A 60 -4.22 -4.91 20.38
C ASN A 60 -5.27 -5.14 19.28
N LEU A 61 -5.09 -4.55 18.10
CA LEU A 61 -6.06 -4.65 17.01
C LEU A 61 -6.40 -6.11 16.63
N PRO A 62 -5.43 -7.00 16.36
CA PRO A 62 -5.76 -8.39 16.08
C PRO A 62 -6.45 -9.11 17.25
N ASP A 63 -6.06 -8.81 18.49
CA ASP A 63 -6.68 -9.40 19.70
C ASP A 63 -8.17 -9.04 19.78
N ASP A 64 -8.52 -7.77 19.57
CA ASP A 64 -9.90 -7.27 19.54
C ASP A 64 -10.75 -7.95 18.46
N ASN A 65 -10.11 -8.48 17.42
CA ASN A 65 -10.76 -9.17 16.30
C ASN A 65 -10.66 -10.70 16.38
N GLY A 66 -10.22 -11.24 17.53
CA GLY A 66 -10.18 -12.68 17.79
C GLY A 66 -9.04 -13.43 17.11
N TRP A 67 -7.96 -12.74 16.75
CA TRP A 67 -6.73 -13.35 16.25
C TRP A 67 -5.78 -13.65 17.40
N VAL A 68 -5.45 -14.91 17.62
CA VAL A 68 -4.64 -15.35 18.77
C VAL A 68 -3.21 -15.64 18.32
N LYS A 69 -2.21 -15.11 19.05
CA LYS A 69 -0.80 -15.35 18.75
C LYS A 69 -0.41 -16.81 19.05
N GLY A 70 0.05 -17.52 18.02
CA GLY A 70 0.53 -18.90 18.12
C GLY A 70 1.92 -19.01 18.75
N ALA A 71 2.38 -20.24 18.97
CA ALA A 71 3.70 -20.53 19.51
C ALA A 71 4.85 -20.14 18.57
N ASP A 72 4.58 -20.09 17.27
CA ASP A 72 5.47 -19.56 16.22
C ASP A 72 5.52 -18.02 16.20
N GLY A 73 4.69 -17.36 17.01
CA GLY A 73 4.55 -15.92 17.07
C GLY A 73 3.65 -15.34 15.99
N VAL A 74 3.02 -16.16 15.14
CA VAL A 74 2.08 -15.71 14.10
C VAL A 74 0.66 -15.86 14.62
N ARG A 75 -0.19 -14.86 14.36
CA ARG A 75 -1.57 -14.89 14.82
C ARG A 75 -2.43 -15.75 13.90
N ALA A 76 -3.36 -16.49 14.50
CA ALA A 76 -4.29 -17.36 13.79
C ALA A 76 -5.75 -17.19 14.24
N LYS A 77 -6.67 -17.44 13.31
CA LYS A 77 -8.12 -17.43 13.54
C LYS A 77 -8.79 -18.40 12.55
N VAL A 78 -9.56 -19.36 13.07
CA VAL A 78 -10.35 -20.31 12.25
C VAL A 78 -9.48 -20.99 11.15
N GLY A 79 -8.28 -21.43 11.52
CA GLY A 79 -7.35 -22.11 10.61
C GLY A 79 -6.62 -21.20 9.61
N GLN A 80 -6.85 -19.89 9.64
CA GLN A 80 -6.10 -18.90 8.87
C GLN A 80 -5.01 -18.27 9.73
N HIS A 81 -3.90 -17.87 9.11
CA HIS A 81 -2.80 -17.14 9.75
C HIS A 81 -2.73 -15.71 9.20
N LEU A 82 -2.31 -14.75 10.02
CA LEU A 82 -1.95 -13.40 9.55
C LEU A 82 -0.57 -13.44 8.91
N GLU A 83 -0.53 -13.94 7.68
CA GLU A 83 0.65 -14.07 6.86
C GLU A 83 0.39 -13.44 5.49
N PHE A 84 1.31 -12.60 5.01
CA PHE A 84 1.16 -11.85 3.77
C PHE A 84 2.45 -11.89 2.95
N GLU A 85 2.33 -12.07 1.63
CA GLU A 85 3.45 -11.86 0.70
C GLU A 85 3.74 -10.36 0.57
N TYR A 86 5.00 -9.97 0.78
CA TYR A 86 5.49 -8.61 0.57
C TYR A 86 6.57 -8.61 -0.50
N SER A 87 6.34 -7.82 -1.56
CA SER A 87 7.22 -7.76 -2.73
C SER A 87 7.60 -6.33 -3.12
N THR A 88 8.85 -6.18 -3.55
CA THR A 88 9.38 -5.00 -4.25
C THR A 88 10.35 -5.44 -5.36
N THR A 89 10.87 -4.45 -6.08
CA THR A 89 11.98 -4.65 -7.02
C THR A 89 13.29 -4.97 -6.29
N THR A 90 14.02 -5.98 -6.75
CA THR A 90 15.42 -6.24 -6.30
C THR A 90 16.43 -5.34 -7.00
N SER A 91 16.04 -4.81 -8.16
CA SER A 91 16.85 -3.92 -8.98
C SER A 91 16.43 -2.49 -8.67
N PHE A 92 17.40 -1.59 -8.49
CA PHE A 92 17.25 -0.19 -8.06
C PHE A 92 17.02 -0.01 -6.54
N LYS A 93 17.78 0.93 -5.96
CA LYS A 93 17.60 1.48 -4.61
C LYS A 93 17.62 0.44 -3.47
N SER A 94 18.82 0.09 -2.99
CA SER A 94 19.02 -0.91 -1.92
C SER A 94 18.20 -0.67 -0.65
N TRP A 95 17.90 0.60 -0.34
CA TRP A 95 17.06 0.97 0.80
C TRP A 95 15.67 0.33 0.75
N ARG A 96 15.19 -0.12 -0.41
CA ARG A 96 13.92 -0.82 -0.53
C ARG A 96 13.88 -2.08 0.33
N LEU A 97 14.94 -2.88 0.28
CA LEU A 97 15.11 -4.12 1.02
C LEU A 97 15.35 -3.87 2.52
N ASP A 98 16.05 -2.77 2.84
CA ASP A 98 16.27 -2.37 4.23
C ASP A 98 14.93 -1.96 4.90
N VAL A 99 14.06 -1.27 4.17
CA VAL A 99 12.69 -0.97 4.63
C VAL A 99 11.88 -2.25 4.82
N GLU A 100 11.91 -3.19 3.87
CA GLU A 100 11.20 -4.48 4.03
C GLU A 100 11.66 -5.24 5.27
N THR A 101 12.97 -5.25 5.54
CA THR A 101 13.53 -5.89 6.75
C THR A 101 13.02 -5.22 8.02
N LEU A 102 12.97 -3.89 8.04
CA LEU A 102 12.43 -3.13 9.17
C LEU A 102 10.94 -3.44 9.39
N LEU A 103 10.15 -3.43 8.32
CA LEU A 103 8.72 -3.73 8.40
C LEU A 103 8.45 -5.18 8.80
N GLN A 104 9.19 -6.15 8.27
CA GLN A 104 9.07 -7.55 8.68
C GLN A 104 9.33 -7.72 10.18
N ARG A 105 10.32 -7.01 10.74
CA ARG A 105 10.58 -6.98 12.19
C ARG A 105 9.40 -6.40 12.96
N ASP A 106 8.85 -5.26 12.52
CA ASP A 106 7.79 -4.54 13.24
C ASP A 106 6.46 -5.30 13.19
N PHE A 107 6.10 -5.85 12.03
CA PHE A 107 4.90 -6.68 11.88
C PHE A 107 4.99 -7.99 12.69
N ARG A 108 6.19 -8.59 12.78
CA ARG A 108 6.40 -9.78 13.63
C ARG A 108 6.12 -9.50 15.12
N GLN A 109 6.40 -8.29 15.60
CA GLN A 109 6.12 -7.91 16.99
C GLN A 109 4.62 -7.97 17.28
N ILE A 110 3.79 -7.53 16.33
CA ILE A 110 2.32 -7.60 16.43
C ILE A 110 1.73 -8.94 16.00
N GLY A 111 2.57 -9.92 15.69
CA GLY A 111 2.17 -11.28 15.33
C GLY A 111 1.62 -11.42 13.90
N ILE A 112 2.07 -10.56 12.98
CA ILE A 112 1.83 -10.68 11.55
C ILE A 112 3.14 -11.12 10.88
N LYS A 113 3.09 -12.13 10.03
CA LYS A 113 4.23 -12.59 9.24
C LYS A 113 4.21 -11.91 7.87
N LEU A 114 5.32 -11.26 7.50
CA LEU A 114 5.55 -10.83 6.13
C LEU A 114 6.53 -11.80 5.47
N ASP A 115 6.08 -12.51 4.44
CA ASP A 115 6.93 -13.36 3.61
C ASP A 115 7.48 -12.55 2.44
N ILE A 116 8.78 -12.29 2.43
CA ILE A 116 9.41 -11.38 1.46
C ILE A 116 9.74 -12.16 0.20
N GLN A 117 9.15 -11.77 -0.92
CA GLN A 117 9.46 -12.32 -2.23
C GLN A 117 9.63 -11.20 -3.26
N ASN A 118 10.88 -10.95 -3.66
CA ASN A 118 11.23 -9.83 -4.54
C ASN A 118 11.59 -10.28 -5.95
N TYR A 119 11.41 -9.37 -6.90
CA TYR A 119 11.57 -9.66 -8.33
C TYR A 119 12.45 -8.62 -9.03
N PRO A 120 13.20 -8.98 -10.09
CA PRO A 120 13.81 -7.98 -10.98
C PRO A 120 12.77 -7.01 -11.56
N ASN A 121 13.15 -5.76 -11.82
CA ASN A 121 12.22 -4.68 -12.21
C ASN A 121 11.25 -5.06 -13.34
N GLY A 122 11.76 -5.62 -14.44
CA GLY A 122 10.93 -6.01 -15.59
C GLY A 122 9.96 -7.16 -15.29
N ILE A 123 10.30 -8.05 -14.36
CA ILE A 123 9.41 -9.13 -13.91
C ILE A 123 8.34 -8.53 -12.98
N PHE A 124 8.76 -7.69 -12.03
CA PHE A 124 7.88 -7.05 -11.07
C PHE A 124 6.75 -6.27 -11.78
N PHE A 125 7.10 -5.30 -12.63
CA PHE A 125 6.11 -4.47 -13.32
C PHE A 125 5.45 -5.15 -14.52
N GLY A 126 6.10 -6.14 -15.15
CA GLY A 126 5.59 -6.78 -16.37
C GLY A 126 4.67 -7.97 -16.09
N SER A 127 5.16 -8.98 -15.39
CA SER A 127 4.46 -10.27 -15.23
C SER A 127 3.97 -10.55 -13.82
N PHE A 128 4.40 -9.78 -12.82
CA PHE A 128 3.96 -9.96 -11.44
C PHE A 128 2.78 -9.06 -11.08
N LEU A 129 2.96 -7.73 -11.05
CA LEU A 129 1.94 -6.79 -10.57
C LEU A 129 0.64 -6.80 -11.39
N PRO A 130 0.67 -6.81 -12.75
CA PRO A 130 -0.57 -6.73 -13.53
C PRO A 130 -1.42 -8.01 -13.48
N GLN A 131 -0.89 -9.09 -12.92
CA GLN A 131 -1.57 -10.37 -12.89
C GLN A 131 -2.43 -10.53 -11.64
N ARG A 132 -3.55 -11.24 -11.80
CA ARG A 132 -4.41 -11.63 -10.68
C ARG A 132 -4.20 -13.11 -10.40
N LYS A 133 -3.92 -13.46 -9.14
CA LYS A 133 -3.88 -14.85 -8.66
C LYS A 133 -4.19 -14.82 -7.17
N ALA A 134 -4.86 -15.84 -6.66
CA ALA A 134 -5.00 -15.98 -5.22
C ALA A 134 -3.61 -15.89 -4.54
N SER A 135 -3.51 -15.01 -3.54
CA SER A 135 -2.35 -14.99 -2.64
C SER A 135 -2.16 -16.40 -2.07
N PRO A 136 -0.98 -17.02 -2.20
CA PRO A 136 -0.76 -18.36 -1.66
C PRO A 136 -0.99 -18.45 -0.14
N PRO A 137 -0.58 -17.46 0.68
CA PRO A 137 -0.86 -17.44 2.12
C PRO A 137 -2.34 -17.27 2.49
N THR A 138 -3.06 -16.35 1.85
CA THR A 138 -4.40 -15.93 2.32
C THR A 138 -5.56 -16.45 1.48
N GLY A 139 -5.30 -16.87 0.24
CA GLY A 139 -6.33 -17.19 -0.74
C GLY A 139 -7.13 -15.98 -1.23
N ALA A 140 -6.79 -14.77 -0.79
CA ALA A 140 -7.46 -13.54 -1.22
C ALA A 140 -7.21 -13.28 -2.71
N VAL A 141 -8.22 -12.77 -3.42
CA VAL A 141 -8.14 -12.48 -4.86
C VAL A 141 -8.35 -10.98 -5.10
N ALA A 142 -7.26 -10.22 -5.09
CA ALA A 142 -7.07 -8.95 -5.79
C ALA A 142 -5.56 -8.72 -5.97
N GLY A 143 -5.05 -8.80 -7.21
CA GLY A 143 -3.61 -8.90 -7.52
C GLY A 143 -3.04 -10.32 -7.38
N ARG A 144 -1.72 -10.47 -7.61
CA ARG A 144 -0.94 -11.72 -7.42
C ARG A 144 -0.21 -11.74 -6.06
N TYR A 145 -0.37 -10.68 -5.28
CA TYR A 145 0.42 -10.32 -4.09
C TYR A 145 -0.51 -9.77 -3.01
N ASP A 146 -0.08 -9.80 -1.75
CA ASP A 146 -0.80 -9.15 -0.66
C ASP A 146 -0.34 -7.70 -0.48
N ILE A 147 0.99 -7.47 -0.50
CA ILE A 147 1.61 -6.15 -0.38
C ILE A 147 2.67 -5.99 -1.47
N ALA A 148 2.56 -4.93 -2.26
CA ALA A 148 3.59 -4.52 -3.20
C ALA A 148 4.08 -3.10 -2.89
N LYS A 149 5.38 -2.93 -2.72
CA LYS A 149 5.98 -1.60 -2.58
C LYS A 149 6.39 -1.05 -3.94
N VAL A 150 5.71 0.02 -4.33
CA VAL A 150 6.00 0.83 -5.52
C VAL A 150 6.42 2.24 -5.11
N GLU A 151 6.99 2.97 -6.06
CA GLU A 151 7.20 4.42 -5.97
C GLU A 151 6.52 5.01 -7.19
N GLU A 152 5.80 6.12 -7.00
CA GLU A 152 5.16 6.84 -8.10
C GLU A 152 5.82 8.21 -8.24
N ASP A 153 6.10 8.58 -9.50
CA ASP A 153 6.58 9.91 -9.85
C ASP A 153 5.40 10.71 -10.39
N LEU A 154 4.84 11.55 -9.52
CA LEU A 154 3.74 12.44 -9.88
C LEU A 154 4.28 13.70 -10.60
N SER A 155 3.49 14.19 -11.56
CA SER A 155 3.83 15.35 -12.37
C SER A 155 3.19 16.63 -11.83
N TYR A 156 3.30 17.74 -12.57
CA TYR A 156 2.57 18.98 -12.24
C TYR A 156 1.05 18.85 -12.41
N ASP A 157 0.59 17.96 -13.31
CA ASP A 157 -0.85 17.68 -13.45
C ASP A 157 -1.32 16.89 -12.22
N PRO A 158 -2.34 17.37 -11.47
CA PRO A 158 -2.85 16.68 -10.29
C PRO A 158 -3.63 15.40 -10.59
N ASP A 159 -3.90 15.09 -11.86
CA ASP A 159 -4.64 13.89 -12.26
C ASP A 159 -3.85 12.61 -11.93
N ASP A 160 -4.29 11.92 -10.86
CA ASP A 160 -3.81 10.61 -10.46
C ASP A 160 -4.83 9.49 -10.76
N SER A 161 -5.82 9.76 -11.61
CA SER A 161 -6.84 8.77 -11.99
C SER A 161 -6.23 7.49 -12.56
N TRP A 162 -5.06 7.59 -13.19
CA TRP A 162 -4.29 6.46 -13.70
C TRP A 162 -3.86 5.45 -12.60
N LEU A 163 -3.79 5.88 -11.34
CA LEU A 163 -3.50 5.05 -10.15
C LEU A 163 -4.74 4.47 -9.48
N PHE A 164 -5.90 5.16 -9.54
CA PHE A 164 -7.04 4.81 -8.68
C PHE A 164 -8.36 4.58 -9.42
N ALA A 165 -8.51 5.06 -10.65
CA ALA A 165 -9.74 4.89 -11.40
C ALA A 165 -10.01 3.41 -11.69
N CYS A 166 -11.29 3.04 -11.69
CA CYS A 166 -11.68 1.64 -11.81
C CYS A 166 -11.27 1.02 -13.16
N ASN A 167 -11.27 1.82 -14.22
CA ASN A 167 -10.86 1.40 -15.57
C ASN A 167 -9.35 1.28 -15.75
N GLN A 168 -8.55 1.70 -14.76
CA GLN A 168 -7.08 1.62 -14.75
C GLN A 168 -6.56 0.36 -14.05
N SER A 169 -7.47 -0.48 -13.55
CA SER A 169 -7.09 -1.80 -13.02
C SER A 169 -6.65 -2.72 -14.17
N PRO A 170 -5.51 -3.42 -14.06
CA PRO A 170 -5.12 -4.44 -15.04
C PRO A 170 -6.21 -5.48 -15.27
N SER A 171 -6.59 -5.66 -16.53
CA SER A 171 -7.67 -6.56 -16.95
C SER A 171 -7.50 -7.03 -18.39
N ALA A 172 -8.27 -8.03 -18.80
CA ALA A 172 -8.28 -8.45 -20.21
C ALA A 172 -8.74 -7.34 -21.16
N VAL A 173 -9.57 -6.40 -20.68
CA VAL A 173 -10.13 -5.31 -21.50
C VAL A 173 -9.06 -4.29 -21.91
N ASN A 174 -8.06 -4.07 -21.05
CA ASN A 174 -6.95 -3.14 -21.30
C ASN A 174 -5.61 -3.85 -21.49
N SER A 175 -5.62 -5.11 -21.93
CA SER A 175 -4.41 -5.92 -22.19
C SER A 175 -3.45 -5.98 -20.99
N LEU A 176 -4.00 -6.07 -19.77
CA LEU A 176 -3.28 -6.01 -18.49
C LEU A 176 -2.52 -4.69 -18.26
N GLY A 177 -2.95 -3.60 -18.90
CA GLY A 177 -2.41 -2.25 -18.68
C GLY A 177 -3.11 -1.48 -17.54
N GLY A 178 -2.67 -0.24 -17.32
CA GLY A 178 -3.19 0.64 -16.28
C GLY A 178 -2.38 0.60 -14.97
N GLY A 179 -2.43 1.69 -14.20
CA GLY A 179 -1.62 1.90 -12.99
C GLY A 179 -2.33 1.55 -11.68
N ASN A 180 -3.60 1.19 -11.71
CA ASN A 180 -4.34 0.77 -10.50
C ASN A 180 -4.02 -0.68 -10.14
N LEU A 181 -2.80 -0.87 -9.65
CA LEU A 181 -2.26 -2.15 -9.24
C LEU A 181 -2.88 -2.62 -7.91
N THR A 182 -3.51 -1.71 -7.15
CA THR A 182 -4.26 -2.08 -5.93
C THR A 182 -5.59 -2.76 -6.22
N PHE A 183 -6.05 -2.71 -7.48
CA PHE A 183 -7.39 -3.14 -7.89
C PHE A 183 -8.52 -2.45 -7.11
N TYR A 184 -8.23 -1.25 -6.61
CA TYR A 184 -9.20 -0.41 -5.91
C TYR A 184 -10.34 -0.03 -6.84
N PHE A 185 -11.57 -0.08 -6.33
CA PHE A 185 -12.77 0.23 -7.09
C PHE A 185 -13.68 1.14 -6.26
N ASN A 186 -13.83 2.38 -6.70
CA ASN A 186 -14.74 3.34 -6.09
C ASN A 186 -15.45 4.19 -7.16
N PRO A 187 -16.73 3.91 -7.47
CA PRO A 187 -17.45 4.62 -8.52
C PRO A 187 -17.80 6.07 -8.12
N ALA A 188 -17.70 6.45 -6.84
CA ALA A 188 -17.82 7.84 -6.44
C ALA A 188 -16.54 8.62 -6.77
N LEU A 189 -15.37 8.00 -6.59
CA LEU A 189 -14.09 8.61 -6.96
C LEU A 189 -13.96 8.74 -8.49
N ASP A 190 -14.36 7.73 -9.26
CA ASP A 190 -14.38 7.81 -10.74
C ASP A 190 -15.18 9.02 -11.25
N LYS A 191 -16.28 9.39 -10.57
CA LYS A 191 -17.07 10.58 -10.91
C LYS A 191 -16.30 11.88 -10.65
N LEU A 192 -15.49 11.92 -9.58
CA LEU A 192 -14.66 13.07 -9.26
C LEU A 192 -13.53 13.21 -10.30
N PHE A 193 -12.87 12.12 -10.69
CA PHE A 193 -11.89 12.15 -11.78
C PHE A 193 -12.47 12.64 -13.10
N ALA A 194 -13.69 12.22 -13.44
CA ALA A 194 -14.37 12.72 -14.64
C ALA A 194 -14.68 14.23 -14.57
N GLN A 195 -14.97 14.76 -13.38
CA GLN A 195 -15.18 16.19 -13.17
C GLN A 195 -13.88 16.99 -13.27
N GLU A 196 -12.81 16.47 -12.65
CA GLU A 196 -11.47 17.04 -12.69
C GLU A 196 -10.96 17.14 -14.15
N GLN A 197 -11.02 16.04 -14.90
CA GLN A 197 -10.54 15.99 -16.29
C GLN A 197 -11.37 16.86 -17.25
N ALA A 198 -12.63 17.13 -16.92
CA ALA A 198 -13.46 18.07 -17.66
C ALA A 198 -13.13 19.54 -17.34
N THR A 199 -12.34 19.80 -16.30
CA THR A 199 -11.97 21.15 -15.85
C THR A 199 -10.64 21.56 -16.49
N GLY A 200 -10.64 22.68 -17.22
CA GLY A 200 -9.45 23.20 -17.91
C GLY A 200 -8.60 24.18 -17.08
N GLU A 201 -9.11 24.65 -15.95
CA GLU A 201 -8.39 25.56 -15.05
C GLU A 201 -7.65 24.77 -13.97
N PRO A 202 -6.30 24.78 -13.93
CA PRO A 202 -5.55 23.95 -12.99
C PRO A 202 -5.87 24.20 -11.51
N GLY A 203 -6.20 25.43 -11.12
CA GLY A 203 -6.55 25.76 -9.73
C GLY A 203 -7.96 25.32 -9.30
N MET A 204 -8.77 24.83 -10.25
CA MET A 204 -10.13 24.33 -10.04
C MET A 204 -10.22 22.81 -10.19
N ARG A 205 -9.11 22.16 -10.56
CA ARG A 205 -8.93 20.71 -10.51
C ARG A 205 -8.68 20.28 -9.08
#